data_AF-A0A2P6SF48-F1
#
_entry.id   AF-A0A2P6SF48-F1
#
_cell.length_a   1.000
_cell.length_b   1.000
_cell.length_c   1.000
_cell.angle_alpha   90.00
_cell.angle_beta   90.00
_cell.angle_gamma   90.00
#
_symmetry.space_group_name_H-M   'P 1'
#
loop_
_entity.id
_entity.type
_entity.pdbx_description
1 polymer ?
#
loop_
_entity_poly.entity_id
_entity_poly.type
_entity_poly.pdbx_seq_one_letter_code
_entity_poly.pdbx_strand_id
1 'polypeptide(L)'
;MALEKFLYPESAYICKYFFLMDKLVDNVEDVNLLIETGVIVNKLAGCNELAVNLINTLCLEIMDDSCCYGGVCNQLNKHYGNSFWKRHVAILKRVYFKDLWSLDC
;
A
#
# COMPACT_ATOMS: atom_id res chain seq x y z
N MET A 1 -7.86 0.28 20.95
CA MET A 1 -8.90 0.19 19.88
C MET A 1 -10.30 -0.10 20.40
N ALA A 2 -10.43 -0.73 21.58
CA ALA A 2 -11.71 -1.10 22.19
C ALA A 2 -12.76 0.03 22.29
N LEU A 3 -12.36 1.26 22.64
CA LEU A 3 -13.30 2.38 22.79
C LEU A 3 -14.06 2.71 21.50
N GLU A 4 -13.34 2.79 20.38
CA GLU A 4 -13.95 3.13 19.09
C GLU A 4 -14.86 1.99 18.60
N LYS A 5 -14.41 0.74 18.73
CA LYS A 5 -15.24 -0.44 18.38
C LYS A 5 -16.50 -0.56 19.25
N PHE A 6 -16.41 -0.20 20.53
CA PHE A 6 -17.53 -0.34 21.47
C PHE A 6 -18.57 0.77 21.34
N LEU A 7 -18.11 2.03 21.25
CA LEU A 7 -19.01 3.19 21.22
C LEU A 7 -19.43 3.57 19.79
N TYR A 8 -18.62 3.22 18.79
CA TYR A 8 -18.74 3.70 17.42
C TYR A 8 -18.46 2.60 16.38
N PRO A 9 -19.11 1.43 16.45
CA PRO A 9 -18.78 0.28 15.61
C PRO A 9 -18.87 0.58 14.10
N GLU A 10 -19.87 1.34 13.66
CA GLU A 10 -20.05 1.67 12.24
C GLU A 10 -19.07 2.77 11.77
N SER A 11 -18.62 3.62 12.68
CA SER A 11 -17.74 4.77 12.43
C SER A 11 -16.36 4.61 13.06
N ALA A 12 -15.85 3.37 13.11
CA ALA A 12 -14.52 3.07 13.63
C ALA A 12 -13.39 3.47 12.65
N TYR A 13 -13.33 4.76 12.31
CA TYR A 13 -12.44 5.31 11.29
C TYR A 13 -10.97 5.12 11.63
N ILE A 14 -10.58 5.27 12.90
CA ILE A 14 -9.20 5.09 13.33
C ILE A 14 -8.83 3.62 13.16
N CYS A 15 -9.69 2.69 13.58
CA CYS A 15 -9.46 1.25 13.40
C CYS A 15 -9.31 0.88 11.93
N LYS A 16 -10.20 1.39 11.07
CA LYS A 16 -10.18 1.16 9.62
C LYS A 16 -8.92 1.72 8.95
N TYR A 17 -8.39 2.83 9.45
CA TYR A 17 -7.13 3.40 8.97
C TYR A 17 -5.93 2.53 9.36
N PHE A 18 -5.84 2.08 10.62
CA PHE A 18 -4.75 1.18 11.03
C PHE A 18 -4.79 -0.14 10.27
N PHE A 19 -5.98 -0.68 10.00
CA PHE A 19 -6.11 -1.86 9.15
C PHE A 19 -5.61 -1.64 7.72
N LEU A 20 -5.83 -0.45 7.13
CA LEU A 20 -5.20 -0.12 5.84
C LEU A 20 -3.68 -0.08 5.96
N MET A 21 -3.14 0.50 7.03
CA MET A 21 -1.70 0.60 7.23
C MET A 21 -1.04 -0.76 7.41
N ASP A 22 -1.67 -1.71 8.09
CA ASP A 22 -1.25 -3.12 8.16
C ASP A 22 -1.09 -3.76 6.78
N LYS A 23 -1.95 -3.40 5.83
CA LYS A 23 -1.85 -3.90 4.44
C LYS A 23 -0.75 -3.24 3.63
N LEU A 24 -0.27 -2.08 4.05
CA LEU A 24 0.75 -1.30 3.33
C LEU A 24 2.14 -1.43 3.94
N VAL A 25 2.23 -1.77 5.23
CA VAL A 25 3.46 -1.79 6.01
C VAL A 25 3.68 -3.20 6.57
N ASP A 26 4.71 -3.88 6.08
CA ASP A 26 5.21 -5.13 6.65
C ASP A 26 6.58 -4.91 7.29
N ASN A 27 7.40 -4.05 6.67
CA ASN A 27 8.79 -3.77 7.07
C ASN A 27 9.10 -2.26 7.13
N VAL A 28 10.35 -1.94 7.48
CA VAL A 28 10.82 -0.56 7.65
C VAL A 28 10.92 0.16 6.31
N GLU A 29 11.24 -0.57 5.24
CA GLU A 29 11.33 -0.04 3.88
C GLU A 29 9.96 0.47 3.40
N ASP A 30 8.87 -0.21 3.74
CA ASP A 30 7.52 0.23 3.45
C ASP A 30 7.21 1.56 4.15
N VAL A 31 7.57 1.68 5.44
CA VAL A 31 7.40 2.94 6.20
C VAL A 31 8.24 4.06 5.59
N ASN A 32 9.49 3.78 5.22
CA ASN A 32 10.37 4.75 4.57
C ASN A 32 9.72 5.26 3.28
N LEU A 33 9.23 4.36 2.43
CA LEU A 33 8.56 4.71 1.18
C LEU A 33 7.32 5.58 1.43
N LEU A 34 6.51 5.26 2.42
CA LEU A 34 5.31 6.02 2.77
C LEU A 34 5.63 7.42 3.33
N ILE A 35 6.76 7.57 4.03
CA ILE A 35 7.26 8.88 4.48
C ILE A 35 7.79 9.68 3.30
N GLU A 36 8.63 9.08 2.46
CA GLU A 36 9.23 9.73 1.29
C GLU A 36 8.18 10.20 0.28
N THR A 37 7.13 9.41 0.08
CA THR A 37 5.98 9.76 -0.78
C THR A 37 5.02 10.75 -0.12
N GLY A 38 5.22 11.09 1.17
CA GLY A 38 4.39 12.04 1.90
C GLY A 38 3.01 11.49 2.31
N VAL A 39 2.81 10.18 2.23
CA VAL A 39 1.55 9.52 2.65
C VAL A 39 1.41 9.53 4.16
N ILE A 40 2.52 9.38 4.90
CA ILE A 40 2.55 9.38 6.36
C ILE A 40 3.63 10.34 6.86
N VAL A 41 3.35 11.01 7.97
CA VAL A 41 4.36 11.76 8.73
C VAL A 41 4.68 10.99 10.00
N ASN A 42 5.87 10.41 10.07
CA ASN A 42 6.34 9.76 11.30
C ASN A 42 6.84 10.81 12.30
N LYS A 43 6.16 10.92 13.44
CA LYS A 43 6.56 11.78 14.58
C LYS A 43 7.18 10.99 15.74
N LEU A 44 7.29 9.67 15.63
CA LEU A 44 8.01 8.85 16.60
C LEU A 44 9.50 9.17 16.43
N ALA A 45 10.15 9.54 17.52
CA ALA A 45 11.50 10.11 17.54
C ALA A 45 12.52 9.31 16.70
N GLY A 46 12.73 9.74 15.44
CA GLY A 46 13.80 9.30 14.55
C GLY A 46 13.88 7.81 14.19
N CYS A 47 12.95 6.96 14.65
CA CYS A 47 13.06 5.51 14.50
C CYS A 47 11.83 4.97 13.76
N ASN A 48 12.05 4.56 12.51
CA ASN A 48 10.99 3.99 11.67
C ASN A 48 10.63 2.56 12.10
N GLU A 49 11.55 1.83 12.74
CA GLU A 49 11.25 0.52 13.37
C GLU A 49 10.17 0.63 14.46
N LEU A 50 10.16 1.72 15.23
CA LEU A 50 9.09 1.96 16.21
C LEU A 50 7.73 2.14 15.53
N ALA A 51 7.71 2.76 14.34
CA ALA A 51 6.48 2.93 13.58
C ALA A 51 5.96 1.59 13.04
N VAL A 52 6.84 0.75 12.47
CA VAL A 52 6.50 -0.61 12.02
C VAL A 52 5.95 -1.44 13.18
N ASN A 53 6.68 -1.49 14.29
CA ASN A 53 6.28 -2.25 15.46
C ASN A 53 4.94 -1.78 16.02
N LEU A 54 4.70 -0.46 16.05
CA LEU A 54 3.43 0.10 16.49
C LEU A 54 2.28 -0.35 15.60
N ILE A 55 2.42 -0.22 14.27
CA ILE A 55 1.39 -0.58 13.30
C ILE A 55 1.06 -2.07 13.42
N ASN A 56 2.08 -2.93 13.33
CA ASN A 56 1.88 -4.38 13.35
C ASN A 56 1.29 -4.86 14.68
N THR A 57 1.74 -4.30 15.81
CA THR A 57 1.22 -4.68 17.14
C THR A 57 -0.23 -4.24 17.33
N LEU A 58 -0.57 -3.01 16.93
CA LEU A 58 -1.94 -2.52 17.06
C LEU A 58 -2.92 -3.30 16.18
N CYS A 59 -2.47 -3.76 15.02
CA CYS A 59 -3.34 -4.48 14.07
C CYS A 59 -3.65 -5.92 14.48
N LEU A 60 -2.84 -6.55 15.35
CA LEU A 60 -3.19 -7.83 15.98
C LEU A 60 -4.49 -7.76 16.79
N GLU A 61 -4.83 -6.59 17.33
CA GLU A 61 -6.04 -6.38 18.13
C GLU A 61 -7.28 -6.04 17.27
N ILE A 62 -7.11 -5.89 15.95
CA ILE A 62 -8.18 -5.53 15.03
C ILE A 62 -8.80 -6.79 14.44
N MET A 63 -9.94 -7.21 14.98
CA MET A 63 -10.83 -8.14 14.27
C MET A 63 -11.30 -7.52 12.95
N ASP A 64 -11.25 -8.31 11.88
CA ASP A 64 -11.49 -7.97 10.47
C ASP A 64 -12.82 -7.21 10.27
N ASP A 65 -12.75 -5.89 10.38
CA ASP A 65 -13.86 -4.98 10.13
C ASP A 65 -13.73 -4.47 8.70
N SER A 66 -14.75 -4.76 7.89
CA SER A 66 -14.89 -4.33 6.49
C SER A 66 -14.10 -3.06 6.16
N CYS A 67 -13.05 -3.23 5.36
CA CYS A 67 -12.14 -2.14 5.02
C CYS A 67 -12.88 -1.07 4.19
N CYS A 68 -13.20 0.07 4.81
CA CYS A 68 -13.78 1.23 4.12
C CYS A 68 -12.86 1.77 3.00
N TYR A 69 -11.59 1.38 3.00
CA TYR A 69 -10.60 1.73 1.99
C TYR A 69 -10.48 0.71 0.86
N GLY A 70 -11.32 -0.34 0.80
CA GLY A 70 -11.27 -1.34 -0.27
C GLY A 70 -11.32 -0.74 -1.68
N GLY A 71 -12.09 0.34 -1.86
CA GLY A 71 -12.12 1.09 -3.13
C GLY A 71 -10.78 1.75 -3.47
N VAL A 72 -10.10 2.34 -2.49
CA VAL A 72 -8.77 2.95 -2.65
C VAL A 72 -7.73 1.88 -2.95
N CYS A 73 -7.73 0.77 -2.20
CA CYS A 73 -6.83 -0.37 -2.44
C CYS A 73 -7.01 -0.92 -3.87
N ASN A 74 -8.26 -1.05 -4.33
CA ASN A 74 -8.53 -1.54 -5.69
C ASN A 74 -8.04 -0.56 -6.77
N GLN A 75 -8.18 0.75 -6.55
CA GLN A 75 -7.63 1.77 -7.45
C GLN A 75 -6.11 1.73 -7.49
N LEU A 76 -5.46 1.60 -6.33
CA LEU A 76 -4.02 1.46 -6.20
C LEU A 76 -3.52 0.21 -6.94
N ASN A 77 -4.15 -0.94 -6.68
CA ASN A 77 -3.84 -2.20 -7.34
C ASN A 77 -4.04 -2.13 -8.86
N LYS A 78 -5.11 -1.48 -9.34
CA LYS A 78 -5.32 -1.25 -10.77
C LYS A 78 -4.25 -0.33 -11.38
N HIS A 79 -3.85 0.73 -10.67
CA HIS A 79 -2.84 1.66 -11.13
C HIS A 79 -1.49 0.95 -11.31
N TYR A 80 -1.04 0.23 -10.29
CA TYR A 80 0.21 -0.52 -10.34
C TYR A 80 0.14 -1.74 -11.28
N GLY A 81 -0.97 -2.49 -11.26
CA GLY A 81 -1.16 -3.65 -12.14
C GLY A 81 -1.13 -3.27 -13.61
N ASN A 82 -1.81 -2.19 -14.01
CA ASN A 82 -1.79 -1.70 -15.39
C ASN A 82 -0.45 -1.04 -15.75
N SER A 83 0.16 -0.28 -14.85
CA SER A 83 1.43 0.40 -15.11
C SER A 83 2.59 -0.59 -15.27
N PHE A 84 2.65 -1.61 -14.40
CA PHE A 84 3.61 -2.69 -14.47
C PHE A 84 3.45 -3.47 -15.79
N TRP A 85 2.23 -3.86 -16.15
CA TRP A 85 1.93 -4.51 -17.43
C TRP A 85 2.34 -3.63 -18.63
N LYS A 86 1.99 -2.34 -18.63
CA LYS A 86 2.35 -1.41 -19.70
C LYS A 86 3.87 -1.27 -19.85
N ARG A 87 4.61 -1.18 -18.74
CA ARG A 87 6.08 -1.08 -18.75
C ARG A 87 6.72 -2.35 -19.29
N HIS A 88 6.26 -3.53 -18.85
CA HIS A 88 6.78 -4.80 -19.34
C HIS A 88 6.47 -5.04 -20.81
N VAL A 89 5.25 -4.73 -21.26
CA VAL A 89 4.89 -4.77 -22.68
C VAL A 89 5.73 -3.80 -23.51
N ALA A 90 6.02 -2.59 -23.01
CA ALA A 90 6.89 -1.64 -23.70
C ALA A 90 8.34 -2.14 -23.83
N ILE A 91 8.88 -2.76 -22.76
CA ILE A 91 10.21 -3.39 -22.79
C ILE A 91 10.23 -4.57 -23.78
N LEU A 92 9.22 -5.45 -23.73
CA LEU A 92 9.11 -6.58 -24.64
C LEU A 92 9.02 -6.13 -26.10
N LYS A 93 8.20 -5.11 -26.41
CA LYS A 93 8.15 -4.48 -27.75
C LYS A 93 9.52 -3.95 -28.19
N ARG A 94 10.24 -3.27 -27.29
CA ARG A 94 11.55 -2.70 -27.60
C ARG A 94 12.63 -3.76 -27.83
N VAL A 95 12.60 -4.88 -27.12
CA VAL A 95 13.64 -5.91 -27.18
C VAL A 95 13.37 -6.92 -28.28
N TYR A 96 12.13 -7.39 -28.42
CA TYR A 96 11.80 -8.52 -29.31
C TYR A 96 11.15 -8.10 -30.62
N PHE A 97 10.49 -6.95 -30.66
CA PHE A 97 9.81 -6.46 -31.87
C PHE A 97 10.53 -5.29 -32.55
N LYS A 98 11.79 -5.05 -32.17
CA LYS A 98 12.64 -4.02 -32.79
C LYS A 98 13.03 -4.38 -34.22
N ASP A 99 13.24 -5.67 -34.48
CA ASP A 99 13.79 -6.18 -35.74
C ASP A 99 12.72 -6.70 -36.72
N LEU A 100 11.43 -6.60 -36.37
CA LEU A 100 10.35 -6.98 -37.30
C LEU A 100 10.23 -6.03 -38.51
N TRP A 101 10.84 -4.84 -38.42
CA TRP A 101 10.89 -3.84 -39.49
C TRP A 101 12.24 -3.83 -40.23
N SER A 102 13.14 -4.78 -39.90
CA SER A 102 14.46 -4.93 -40.53
C SER A 102 14.49 -6.07 -41.57
N LEU A 103 13.33 -6.68 -41.84
CA LEU A 103 13.14 -7.76 -42.81
C LEU A 103 12.19 -7.32 -43.93
N ASP A 104 12.49 -6.19 -44.55
CA ASP A 104 12.09 -5.90 -45.93
C ASP A 104 13.34 -5.38 -46.65
N CYS A 105 13.55 -5.92 -47.86
CA CYS A 105 14.73 -5.81 -48.75
C CYS A 105 15.43 -4.45 -48.84
#